data_AF-A0A2N4YXH9-F1
#
_entry.id   AF-A0A2N4YXH9-F1
#
_cell.length_a   1.000
_cell.length_b   1.000
_cell.length_c   1.000
_cell.angle_alpha   90.00
_cell.angle_beta   90.00
_cell.angle_gamma   90.00
#
_symmetry.space_group_name_H-M   'P 1'
#
loop_
_entity.id
_entity.type
_entity.pdbx_description
1 polymer ?
#
loop_
_entity_poly.entity_id
_entity_poly.type
_entity_poly.pdbx_seq_one_letter_code
_entity_poly.pdbx_strand_id
1 'polypeptide(L)'
;LGGIYLGIIFNSGCGVIDSYIDKISRRYQFEYGRVRMWGSLGWAAAAWIVGKYIDSNPNLAFWLASLAIVIAAICFMLTKIELTDADVARSESLKVSHALELAKNGQFWMLLLFTLFVTQIYDTYDQQFAQYFSLQFPTPEEGNRWYGILASIQVCGETLFLCLMPWFVNRTGAKWALIIAGLIMSVRIVGSAVPLGPVWIGAVKMMHALEKPLILVSVFKFIAANFDHKLSSTVYLLVLFVASIATAIYSPLAGYLYDTIGFADTYLILGGIAGLFTLISIFTLKDKREPKKPSARPSGAVTPAQ
;
A
#
# COMPACT_ATOMS: atom_id res chain seq x y z
N LEU A 1 -10.65 22.43 -11.47
CA LEU A 1 -11.57 21.31 -11.80
C LEU A 1 -10.86 19.96 -11.93
N GLY A 2 -9.80 19.81 -12.76
CA GLY A 2 -9.11 18.54 -12.97
C GLY A 2 -8.57 17.88 -11.69
N GLY A 3 -7.96 18.64 -10.77
CA GLY A 3 -7.50 18.11 -9.48
C GLY A 3 -8.61 17.66 -8.53
N ILE A 4 -9.78 18.34 -8.54
CA ILE A 4 -10.95 17.92 -7.74
C ILE A 4 -11.55 16.64 -8.32
N TYR A 5 -11.67 16.57 -9.65
CA TYR A 5 -12.18 15.40 -10.36
C TYR A 5 -11.29 14.18 -10.17
N LEU A 6 -9.98 14.32 -10.40
CA LEU A 6 -9.00 13.25 -10.23
C LEU A 6 -8.85 12.88 -8.75
N GLY A 7 -8.82 13.84 -7.84
CA GLY A 7 -8.70 13.56 -6.39
C GLY A 7 -9.89 12.79 -5.83
N ILE A 8 -11.12 13.21 -6.16
CA ILE A 8 -12.33 12.52 -5.69
C ILE A 8 -12.42 11.12 -6.32
N ILE A 9 -12.21 10.98 -7.62
CA ILE A 9 -12.42 9.70 -8.30
C ILE A 9 -11.29 8.71 -8.02
N PHE A 10 -10.03 9.15 -8.06
CA PHE A 10 -8.90 8.25 -7.92
C PHE A 10 -8.72 7.79 -6.47
N ASN A 11 -8.70 8.74 -5.52
CA ASN A 11 -8.44 8.41 -4.12
C ASN A 11 -9.66 7.76 -3.45
N SER A 12 -10.87 8.25 -3.72
CA SER A 12 -12.09 7.64 -3.16
C SER A 12 -12.46 6.35 -3.89
N GLY A 13 -12.27 6.28 -5.21
CA GLY A 13 -12.61 5.11 -6.01
C GLY A 13 -11.78 3.88 -5.66
N CYS A 14 -10.46 4.01 -5.55
CA CYS A 14 -9.59 2.90 -5.17
C CYS A 14 -9.95 2.33 -3.79
N GLY A 15 -10.14 3.19 -2.79
CA GLY A 15 -10.51 2.76 -1.43
C GLY A 15 -11.88 2.08 -1.37
N VAL A 16 -12.86 2.58 -2.14
CA VAL A 16 -14.20 1.98 -2.22
C VAL A 16 -14.14 0.61 -2.90
N ILE A 17 -13.44 0.48 -4.02
CA ILE A 17 -13.29 -0.78 -4.75
C ILE A 17 -12.58 -1.82 -3.89
N ASP A 18 -11.45 -1.48 -3.26
CA ASP A 18 -10.70 -2.41 -2.42
C ASP A 18 -11.54 -2.86 -1.20
N SER A 19 -12.25 -1.94 -0.54
CA SER A 19 -13.14 -2.30 0.57
C SER A 19 -14.31 -3.17 0.14
N TYR A 20 -14.88 -2.90 -1.04
CA TYR A 20 -15.97 -3.68 -1.60
C TYR A 20 -15.53 -5.11 -1.95
N ILE A 21 -14.40 -5.25 -2.64
CA ILE A 21 -13.83 -6.56 -3.01
C ILE A 21 -13.44 -7.35 -1.76
N ASP A 22 -12.87 -6.73 -0.73
CA ASP A 22 -12.56 -7.41 0.54
C ASP A 22 -13.84 -8.01 1.16
N LYS A 23 -14.95 -7.26 1.20
CA LYS A 23 -16.23 -7.78 1.72
C LYS A 23 -16.75 -8.97 0.91
N ILE A 24 -16.68 -8.89 -0.41
CA ILE A 24 -17.09 -9.99 -1.31
C ILE A 24 -16.18 -11.21 -1.10
N SER A 25 -14.88 -11.01 -0.95
CA SER A 25 -13.91 -12.09 -0.74
C SER A 25 -14.22 -12.92 0.50
N ARG A 26 -14.59 -12.25 1.60
CA ARG A 26 -15.00 -12.91 2.85
C ARG A 26 -16.33 -13.64 2.71
N ARG A 27 -17.27 -13.09 1.95
CA ARG A 27 -18.60 -13.69 1.73
C ARG A 27 -18.51 -14.96 0.88
N TYR A 28 -17.76 -14.91 -0.22
CA TYR A 28 -17.62 -16.02 -1.16
C TYR A 28 -16.41 -16.92 -0.87
N GLN A 29 -15.73 -16.70 0.27
CA GLN A 29 -14.60 -17.50 0.75
C GLN A 29 -13.45 -17.62 -0.28
N PHE A 30 -13.21 -16.57 -1.07
CA PHE A 30 -12.02 -16.48 -1.90
C PHE A 30 -11.00 -15.53 -1.28
N GLU A 31 -9.72 -15.74 -1.57
CA GLU A 31 -8.65 -14.91 -1.05
C GLU A 31 -8.61 -13.55 -1.77
N TYR A 32 -8.78 -12.46 -1.02
CA TYR A 32 -8.63 -11.08 -1.52
C TYR A 32 -7.29 -10.86 -2.27
N GLY A 33 -6.21 -11.49 -1.79
CA GLY A 33 -4.89 -11.41 -2.41
C GLY A 33 -4.86 -11.91 -3.86
N ARG A 34 -5.64 -12.93 -4.21
CA ARG A 34 -5.72 -13.42 -5.61
C ARG A 34 -6.38 -12.40 -6.53
N VAL A 35 -7.40 -11.67 -6.05
CA VAL A 35 -8.05 -10.61 -6.84
C VAL A 35 -7.13 -9.39 -6.99
N ARG A 36 -6.44 -9.02 -5.91
CA ARG A 36 -5.45 -7.94 -5.92
C ARG A 36 -4.32 -8.20 -6.93
N MET A 37 -3.86 -9.46 -7.03
CA MET A 37 -2.82 -9.87 -7.99
C MET A 37 -3.24 -9.58 -9.45
N TRP A 38 -4.50 -9.84 -9.83
CA TRP A 38 -5.00 -9.49 -11.16
C TRP A 38 -5.03 -7.98 -11.40
N GLY A 39 -5.32 -7.19 -10.36
CA GLY A 39 -5.21 -5.73 -10.39
C GLY A 39 -3.77 -5.25 -10.68
N SER A 40 -2.78 -5.83 -10.00
CA SER A 40 -1.36 -5.52 -10.24
C SER A 40 -0.91 -5.91 -11.65
N LEU A 41 -1.40 -7.04 -12.19
CA LEU A 41 -1.12 -7.44 -13.57
C LEU A 41 -1.71 -6.45 -14.59
N GLY A 42 -2.94 -5.99 -14.35
CA GLY A 42 -3.57 -4.95 -15.16
C GLY A 42 -2.81 -3.63 -15.13
N TRP A 43 -2.32 -3.22 -13.95
CA TRP A 43 -1.46 -2.05 -13.80
C TRP A 43 -0.14 -2.22 -14.59
N ALA A 44 0.54 -3.36 -14.48
CA ALA A 44 1.78 -3.62 -15.21
C ALA A 44 1.57 -3.57 -16.73
N ALA A 45 0.50 -4.19 -17.23
CA ALA A 45 0.15 -4.17 -18.64
C ALA A 45 -0.17 -2.76 -19.14
N ALA A 46 -0.96 -1.99 -18.37
CA ALA A 46 -1.28 -0.60 -18.70
C ALA A 46 -0.03 0.28 -18.72
N ALA A 47 0.84 0.18 -17.70
CA ALA A 47 2.08 0.94 -17.63
C ALA A 47 3.03 0.62 -18.79
N TRP A 48 3.11 -0.65 -19.20
CA TRP A 48 3.95 -1.07 -20.34
C TRP A 48 3.41 -0.55 -21.67
N ILE A 49 2.10 -0.69 -21.92
CA ILE A 49 1.48 -0.21 -23.17
C ILE A 49 1.54 1.32 -23.23
N VAL A 50 1.10 2.01 -22.19
CA VAL A 50 1.10 3.48 -22.16
C VAL A 50 2.53 4.00 -22.25
N GLY A 51 3.47 3.45 -21.48
CA GLY A 51 4.88 3.87 -21.51
C GLY A 51 5.54 3.69 -22.87
N LYS A 52 5.18 2.66 -23.65
CA LYS A 52 5.71 2.46 -25.00
C LYS A 52 5.19 3.47 -26.02
N TYR A 53 3.95 3.93 -25.87
CA TYR A 53 3.27 4.77 -26.87
C TYR A 53 3.07 6.22 -26.43
N ILE A 54 3.56 6.62 -25.25
CA ILE A 54 3.32 7.95 -24.68
C ILE A 54 3.86 9.08 -25.56
N ASP A 55 5.01 8.85 -26.22
CA ASP A 55 5.66 9.84 -27.08
C ASP A 55 5.00 9.95 -28.47
N SER A 56 4.43 8.83 -28.97
CA SER A 56 3.81 8.79 -30.30
C SER A 56 2.33 9.20 -30.29
N ASN A 57 1.58 8.79 -29.26
CA ASN A 57 0.15 9.08 -29.16
C ASN A 57 -0.31 9.13 -27.68
N PRO A 58 -0.26 10.31 -27.04
CA PRO A 58 -0.71 10.50 -25.66
C PRO A 58 -2.19 10.15 -25.44
N ASN A 59 -3.03 10.27 -26.48
CA ASN A 59 -4.47 10.00 -26.38
C ASN A 59 -4.80 8.51 -26.22
N LEU A 60 -3.87 7.62 -26.55
CA LEU A 60 -4.06 6.17 -26.44
C LEU A 60 -4.28 5.74 -24.98
N ALA A 61 -3.64 6.41 -24.02
CA ALA A 61 -3.85 6.16 -22.59
C ALA A 61 -5.31 6.44 -22.18
N PHE A 62 -5.88 7.55 -22.65
CA PHE A 62 -7.26 7.95 -22.33
C PHE A 62 -8.28 7.01 -22.97
N TRP A 63 -8.04 6.55 -24.21
CA TRP A 63 -8.90 5.58 -24.88
C TRP A 63 -8.91 4.22 -24.18
N LEU A 64 -7.73 3.69 -23.82
CA LEU A 64 -7.62 2.43 -23.10
C LEU A 64 -8.28 2.50 -21.72
N ALA A 65 -8.08 3.60 -20.98
CA ALA A 65 -8.73 3.81 -19.69
C ALA A 65 -10.26 3.85 -19.81
N SER A 66 -10.78 4.52 -20.84
CA SER A 66 -12.23 4.60 -21.10
C SER A 66 -12.81 3.22 -21.43
N LEU A 67 -12.14 2.44 -22.28
CA LEU A 67 -12.55 1.09 -22.61
C LEU A 67 -12.54 0.16 -21.38
N ALA A 68 -11.51 0.26 -20.54
CA ALA A 68 -11.40 -0.53 -19.31
C ALA A 68 -12.56 -0.24 -18.34
N ILE A 69 -12.96 1.02 -18.18
CA ILE A 69 -14.12 1.40 -17.36
C ILE A 69 -15.43 0.83 -17.91
N VAL A 70 -15.62 0.86 -19.24
CA VAL A 70 -16.82 0.28 -19.87
C VAL A 70 -16.88 -1.23 -19.65
N ILE A 71 -15.77 -1.94 -19.82
CA ILE A 71 -15.68 -3.38 -19.54
C ILE A 71 -15.98 -3.66 -18.07
N ALA A 72 -15.39 -2.89 -17.15
CA ALA A 72 -15.65 -3.04 -15.72
C ALA A 72 -17.13 -2.80 -15.39
N ALA A 73 -17.77 -1.76 -15.96
CA ALA A 73 -19.19 -1.48 -15.76
C ALA A 73 -20.08 -2.63 -16.27
N ILE A 74 -19.76 -3.22 -17.42
CA ILE A 74 -20.46 -4.40 -17.95
C ILE A 74 -20.30 -5.59 -16.99
N CYS A 75 -19.08 -5.87 -16.51
CA CYS A 75 -18.84 -6.92 -15.53
C CYS A 75 -19.63 -6.71 -14.22
N PHE A 76 -19.70 -5.47 -13.73
CA PHE A 76 -20.52 -5.11 -12.56
C PHE A 76 -22.02 -5.30 -12.80
N MET A 77 -22.53 -4.94 -13.98
CA MET A 77 -23.94 -5.16 -14.31
C MET A 77 -24.30 -6.65 -14.43
N LEU A 78 -23.36 -7.49 -14.87
CA LEU A 78 -23.57 -8.94 -14.96
C LEU A 78 -23.45 -9.66 -13.61
N THR A 79 -22.73 -9.07 -12.63
CA THR A 79 -22.60 -9.65 -11.29
C THR A 79 -23.80 -9.28 -10.44
N LYS A 80 -24.78 -10.19 -10.35
CA LYS A 80 -25.87 -10.09 -9.37
C LYS A 80 -25.33 -10.40 -7.98
N ILE A 81 -25.33 -9.40 -7.12
CA ILE A 81 -25.00 -9.56 -5.70
C ILE A 81 -26.29 -9.40 -4.92
N GLU A 82 -26.80 -10.52 -4.41
CA GLU A 82 -27.98 -10.52 -3.55
C GLU A 82 -27.61 -9.97 -2.18
N LEU A 83 -27.97 -8.71 -1.93
CA LEU A 83 -27.88 -8.09 -0.61
C LEU A 83 -29.03 -8.64 0.24
N THR A 84 -28.72 -9.25 1.39
CA THR A 84 -29.74 -9.65 2.37
C THR A 84 -29.87 -8.55 3.42
N ASP A 85 -31.09 -8.21 3.84
CA ASP A 85 -31.39 -7.12 4.79
C ASP A 85 -30.64 -7.24 6.14
N ALA A 86 -30.23 -8.46 6.51
CA ALA A 86 -29.42 -8.73 7.70
C ALA A 86 -27.99 -8.12 7.64
N ASP A 87 -27.43 -7.91 6.45
CA ASP A 87 -26.09 -7.32 6.26
C ASP A 87 -26.11 -5.78 6.43
N VAL A 88 -27.25 -5.13 6.12
CA VAL A 88 -27.43 -3.68 6.23
C VAL A 88 -27.56 -3.27 7.70
N ALA A 89 -28.40 -3.97 8.47
CA ALA A 89 -28.61 -3.73 9.90
C ALA A 89 -27.35 -3.96 10.76
N ARG A 90 -26.49 -4.89 10.34
CA ARG A 90 -25.19 -5.12 10.99
C ARG A 90 -24.17 -4.01 10.69
N SER A 91 -24.32 -3.29 9.57
CA SER A 91 -23.40 -2.20 9.21
C SER A 91 -23.66 -0.89 9.98
N GLU A 92 -24.89 -0.66 10.45
CA GLU A 92 -25.29 0.58 11.13
C GLU A 92 -25.04 0.55 12.65
N SER A 93 -25.29 -0.59 13.30
CA SER A 93 -25.08 -0.75 14.75
C SER A 93 -23.60 -0.78 15.17
N LEU A 94 -22.67 -0.91 14.21
CA LEU A 94 -21.25 -1.17 14.46
C LEU A 94 -20.33 0.06 14.35
N LYS A 95 -20.81 1.27 14.01
CA LYS A 95 -19.94 2.38 13.57
C LYS A 95 -19.42 3.33 14.65
N VAL A 96 -20.21 3.69 15.66
CA VAL A 96 -19.85 4.80 16.58
C VAL A 96 -19.27 4.31 17.91
N SER A 97 -19.89 3.31 18.54
CA SER A 97 -19.43 2.73 19.82
C SER A 97 -18.05 2.07 19.67
N HIS A 98 -17.86 1.32 18.59
CA HIS A 98 -16.61 0.63 18.27
C HIS A 98 -15.48 1.58 17.86
N ALA A 99 -15.79 2.72 17.22
CA ALA A 99 -14.80 3.76 16.95
C ALA A 99 -14.30 4.41 18.25
N LEU A 100 -15.19 4.59 19.23
CA LEU A 100 -14.85 5.14 20.55
C LEU A 100 -14.03 4.15 21.39
N GLU A 101 -14.34 2.85 21.33
CA GLU A 101 -13.50 1.79 21.93
C GLU A 101 -12.11 1.73 21.29
N LEU A 102 -12.05 1.90 19.98
CA LEU A 102 -10.79 1.90 19.25
C LEU A 102 -9.92 3.11 19.59
N ALA A 103 -10.52 4.29 19.73
CA ALA A 103 -9.82 5.51 20.14
C ALA A 103 -9.21 5.41 21.55
N LYS A 104 -9.69 4.49 22.40
CA LYS A 104 -9.10 4.20 23.72
C LYS A 104 -7.86 3.30 23.64
N ASN A 105 -7.61 2.63 22.51
CA ASN A 105 -6.47 1.73 22.36
C ASN A 105 -5.20 2.51 22.00
N GLY A 106 -4.21 2.52 22.89
CA GLY A 106 -2.93 3.20 22.64
C GLY A 106 -2.15 2.68 21.42
N GLN A 107 -2.28 1.39 21.06
CA GLN A 107 -1.62 0.83 19.87
C GLN A 107 -2.23 1.33 18.56
N PHE A 108 -3.50 1.74 18.58
CA PHE A 108 -4.16 2.35 17.42
C PHE A 108 -3.53 3.69 17.06
N TRP A 109 -3.34 4.56 18.06
CA TRP A 109 -2.67 5.85 17.86
C TRP A 109 -1.23 5.70 17.38
N MET A 110 -0.50 4.69 17.87
CA MET A 110 0.86 4.43 17.41
C MET A 110 0.89 3.93 15.96
N LEU A 111 -0.07 3.10 15.55
CA LEU A 111 -0.23 2.70 14.15
C LEU A 111 -0.60 3.89 13.27
N LEU A 112 -1.48 4.79 13.74
CA LEU A 112 -1.82 6.02 13.03
C LEU A 112 -0.60 6.94 12.86
N LEU A 113 0.19 7.14 13.92
CA LEU A 113 1.41 7.94 13.85
C LEU A 113 2.42 7.34 12.86
N PHE A 114 2.62 6.02 12.89
CA PHE A 114 3.46 5.33 11.91
C PHE A 114 2.94 5.53 10.48
N THR A 115 1.63 5.40 10.29
CA THR A 115 1.00 5.62 8.99
C THR A 115 1.23 7.06 8.51
N LEU A 116 0.92 8.04 9.33
CA LEU A 116 1.05 9.46 9.02
C LEU A 116 2.48 9.87 8.69
N PHE A 117 3.43 9.55 9.57
CA PHE A 117 4.79 10.09 9.43
C PHE A 117 5.74 9.20 8.62
N VAL A 118 5.40 7.93 8.38
CA VAL A 118 6.24 7.03 7.59
C VAL A 118 5.57 6.75 6.25
N THR A 119 4.39 6.13 6.25
CA THR A 119 3.76 5.69 5.00
C THR A 119 3.28 6.85 4.13
N GLN A 120 2.70 7.89 4.73
CA GLN A 120 2.17 9.02 3.95
C GLN A 120 3.25 9.95 3.45
N ILE A 121 4.29 10.19 4.24
CA ILE A 121 5.49 10.90 3.76
C ILE A 121 6.10 10.16 2.57
N TYR A 122 6.22 8.84 2.69
CA TYR A 122 6.69 7.99 1.60
C TYR A 122 5.80 8.07 0.36
N ASP A 123 4.47 7.96 0.50
CA ASP A 123 3.56 8.04 -0.65
C ASP A 123 3.64 9.41 -1.33
N THR A 124 3.74 10.52 -0.57
CA THR A 124 3.94 11.87 -1.12
C THR A 124 5.27 11.99 -1.87
N TYR A 125 6.34 11.38 -1.35
CA TYR A 125 7.62 11.30 -2.04
C TYR A 125 7.50 10.51 -3.36
N ASP A 126 6.85 9.35 -3.34
CA ASP A 126 6.74 8.44 -4.49
C ASP A 126 5.88 9.02 -5.61
N GLN A 127 4.87 9.84 -5.27
CA GLN A 127 4.02 10.56 -6.24
C GLN A 127 4.82 11.43 -7.22
N GLN A 128 5.86 12.13 -6.74
CA GLN A 128 6.69 13.01 -7.56
C GLN A 128 8.03 12.40 -7.96
N PHE A 129 8.34 11.20 -7.45
CA PHE A 129 9.58 10.50 -7.75
C PHE A 129 9.78 10.24 -9.25
N ALA A 130 8.69 10.02 -10.00
CA ALA A 130 8.77 9.83 -11.46
C ALA A 130 9.36 11.05 -12.18
N GLN A 131 8.97 12.26 -11.77
CA GLN A 131 9.52 13.50 -12.33
C GLN A 131 10.97 13.69 -11.93
N TYR A 132 11.30 13.45 -10.66
CA TYR A 132 12.69 13.54 -10.21
C TYR A 132 13.60 12.53 -10.92
N PHE A 133 13.11 11.31 -11.13
CA PHE A 133 13.84 10.24 -11.83
C PHE A 133 14.20 10.66 -13.25
N SER A 134 13.28 11.28 -14.00
CA SER A 134 13.57 11.68 -15.39
C SER A 134 14.55 12.85 -15.48
N LEU A 135 14.62 13.72 -14.47
CA LEU A 135 15.62 14.79 -14.37
C LEU A 135 17.05 14.30 -14.12
N GLN A 136 17.24 13.03 -13.71
CA GLN A 136 18.58 12.44 -13.53
C GLN A 136 19.22 11.96 -14.84
N PHE A 137 18.49 12.01 -15.96
CA PHE A 137 18.96 11.57 -17.28
C PHE A 137 19.30 12.78 -18.17
N PRO A 138 20.16 12.60 -19.19
CA PRO A 138 20.49 13.68 -20.12
C PRO A 138 19.27 14.26 -20.84
N THR A 139 18.26 13.42 -21.11
CA THR A 139 16.98 13.83 -21.68
C THR A 139 15.80 13.27 -20.87
N PRO A 140 14.74 14.08 -20.63
CA PRO A 140 13.56 13.61 -19.90
C PRO A 140 12.85 12.43 -20.58
N GLU A 141 12.89 12.35 -21.91
CA GLU A 141 12.32 11.26 -22.71
C GLU A 141 13.00 9.92 -22.39
N GLU A 142 14.34 9.91 -22.36
CA GLU A 142 15.09 8.71 -21.98
C GLU A 142 14.78 8.29 -20.54
N GLY A 143 14.71 9.25 -19.62
CA GLY A 143 14.34 9.00 -18.23
C GLY A 143 12.94 8.40 -18.07
N ASN A 144 11.95 8.93 -18.79
CA ASN A 144 10.58 8.40 -18.78
C ASN A 144 10.51 6.98 -19.33
N ARG A 145 11.26 6.69 -20.40
CA ARG A 145 11.34 5.34 -20.98
C ARG A 145 11.92 4.33 -19.98
N TRP A 146 13.05 4.67 -19.35
CA TRP A 146 13.65 3.83 -18.33
C TRP A 146 12.76 3.67 -17.10
N TYR A 147 12.09 4.75 -16.68
CA TYR A 147 11.13 4.71 -15.58
C TYR A 147 10.01 3.71 -15.85
N GLY A 148 9.42 3.73 -17.06
CA GLY A 148 8.38 2.79 -17.48
C GLY A 148 8.84 1.33 -17.45
N ILE A 149 10.03 1.05 -18.01
CA ILE A 149 10.63 -0.30 -18.00
C ILE A 149 10.86 -0.78 -16.56
N LEU A 150 11.51 0.05 -15.72
CA LEU A 150 11.76 -0.27 -14.32
C LEU A 150 10.46 -0.45 -13.53
N ALA A 151 9.42 0.33 -13.81
CA ALA A 151 8.12 0.18 -13.18
C ALA A 151 7.48 -1.18 -13.51
N SER A 152 7.58 -1.65 -14.76
CA SER A 152 7.10 -2.99 -15.13
C SER A 152 7.86 -4.10 -14.40
N ILE A 153 9.20 -4.02 -14.35
CA ILE A 153 10.04 -4.99 -13.63
C ILE A 153 9.74 -4.97 -12.12
N GLN A 154 9.55 -3.77 -11.56
CA GLN A 154 9.18 -3.57 -10.17
C GLN A 154 7.88 -4.28 -9.83
N VAL A 155 6.84 -4.19 -10.65
CA VAL A 155 5.54 -4.86 -10.37
C VAL A 155 5.66 -6.39 -10.43
N CYS A 156 6.47 -6.92 -11.33
CA CYS A 156 6.80 -8.34 -11.34
C CYS A 156 7.51 -8.76 -10.04
N GLY A 157 8.48 -7.95 -9.59
CA GLY A 157 9.16 -8.13 -8.31
C GLY A 157 8.21 -8.07 -7.12
N GLU A 158 7.30 -7.10 -7.11
CA GLU A 158 6.27 -6.92 -6.07
C GLU A 158 5.40 -8.17 -5.93
N THR A 159 5.00 -8.76 -7.06
CA THR A 159 4.20 -9.99 -7.08
C THR A 159 4.97 -11.17 -6.47
N LEU A 160 6.25 -11.32 -6.82
CA LEU A 160 7.11 -12.35 -6.24
C LEU A 160 7.29 -12.15 -4.72
N PHE A 161 7.57 -10.92 -4.30
CA PHE A 161 7.75 -10.59 -2.89
C PHE A 161 6.45 -10.75 -2.09
N LEU A 162 5.27 -10.46 -2.65
CA LEU A 162 3.99 -10.72 -2.00
C LEU A 162 3.80 -12.19 -1.62
N CYS A 163 4.30 -13.13 -2.42
CA CYS A 163 4.27 -14.56 -2.06
C CYS A 163 5.25 -14.89 -0.92
N LEU A 164 6.39 -14.21 -0.84
CA LEU A 164 7.45 -14.48 0.14
C LEU A 164 7.27 -13.71 1.47
N MET A 165 6.64 -12.53 1.44
CA MET A 165 6.48 -11.66 2.60
C MET A 165 5.70 -12.32 3.75
N PRO A 166 4.61 -13.09 3.54
CA PRO A 166 3.93 -13.77 4.63
C PRO A 166 4.85 -14.68 5.44
N TRP A 167 5.73 -15.44 4.78
CA TRP A 167 6.73 -16.29 5.43
C TRP A 167 7.73 -15.45 6.24
N PHE A 168 8.23 -14.37 5.65
CA PHE A 168 9.17 -13.46 6.30
C PHE A 168 8.56 -12.82 7.56
N VAL A 169 7.37 -12.21 7.44
CA VAL A 169 6.70 -11.52 8.55
C VAL A 169 6.29 -12.48 9.66
N ASN A 170 5.93 -13.74 9.32
CA ASN A 170 5.65 -14.76 10.35
C ASN A 170 6.88 -15.11 11.18
N ARG A 171 8.08 -15.01 10.60
CA ARG A 171 9.33 -15.33 11.29
C ARG A 171 9.87 -14.16 12.09
N THR A 172 9.77 -12.93 11.57
CA THR A 172 10.29 -11.72 12.22
C THR A 172 9.32 -11.11 13.23
N GLY A 173 8.02 -11.32 13.03
CA GLY A 173 6.94 -10.70 13.81
C GLY A 173 6.45 -9.40 13.18
N ALA A 174 5.16 -9.10 13.34
CA ALA A 174 4.51 -7.98 12.66
C ALA A 174 5.12 -6.62 13.04
N LYS A 175 5.48 -6.42 14.32
CA LYS A 175 6.16 -5.20 14.78
C LYS A 175 7.48 -4.97 14.04
N TRP A 176 8.37 -5.96 14.06
CA TRP A 176 9.70 -5.82 13.47
C TRP A 176 9.63 -5.71 11.95
N ALA A 177 8.69 -6.40 11.31
CA ALA A 177 8.46 -6.25 9.89
C ALA A 177 7.99 -4.84 9.50
N LEU A 178 7.11 -4.20 10.29
CA LEU A 178 6.72 -2.79 10.11
C LEU A 178 7.93 -1.85 10.22
N ILE A 179 8.77 -2.03 11.25
CA ILE A 179 9.97 -1.21 11.47
C ILE A 179 10.96 -1.37 10.32
N ILE A 180 11.23 -2.61 9.89
CA ILE A 180 12.12 -2.90 8.75
C ILE A 180 11.58 -2.21 7.51
N ALA A 181 10.28 -2.27 7.28
CA ALA A 181 9.67 -1.60 6.13
C ALA A 181 9.82 -0.08 6.18
N GLY A 182 9.55 0.54 7.34
CA GLY A 182 9.75 1.98 7.54
C GLY A 182 11.21 2.39 7.38
N LEU A 183 12.16 1.55 7.80
CA LEU A 183 13.59 1.79 7.62
C LEU A 183 13.97 1.75 6.13
N ILE A 184 13.52 0.73 5.39
CA ILE A 184 13.76 0.63 3.94
C ILE A 184 13.20 1.86 3.22
N MET A 185 11.98 2.27 3.56
CA MET A 185 11.35 3.48 3.01
C MET A 185 12.17 4.73 3.31
N SER A 186 12.63 4.90 4.55
CA SER A 186 13.43 6.06 4.95
C SER A 186 14.78 6.08 4.22
N VAL A 187 15.45 4.94 4.12
CA VAL A 187 16.70 4.78 3.36
C VAL A 187 16.48 5.05 1.88
N ARG A 188 15.34 4.65 1.31
CA ARG A 188 15.00 4.92 -0.09
C ARG A 188 14.82 6.42 -0.35
N ILE A 189 14.11 7.12 0.53
CA ILE A 189 13.89 8.57 0.40
C ILE A 189 15.23 9.30 0.51
N VAL A 190 16.01 9.04 1.56
CA VAL A 190 17.34 9.65 1.76
C VAL A 190 18.30 9.27 0.63
N GLY A 191 18.28 8.01 0.21
CA GLY A 191 19.11 7.49 -0.89
C GLY A 191 18.83 8.19 -2.21
N SER A 192 17.60 8.67 -2.43
CA SER A 192 17.25 9.42 -3.64
C SER A 192 17.80 10.83 -3.66
N ALA A 193 18.17 11.40 -2.51
CA ALA A 193 18.83 12.70 -2.48
C ALA A 193 20.29 12.64 -2.94
N VAL A 194 20.90 11.44 -3.02
CA VAL A 194 22.32 11.28 -3.34
C VAL A 194 22.52 11.25 -4.87
N PRO A 195 23.30 12.19 -5.45
CA PRO A 195 23.48 12.30 -6.90
C PRO A 195 24.54 11.32 -7.43
N LEU A 196 24.27 10.01 -7.31
CA LEU A 196 25.15 8.94 -7.80
C LEU A 196 24.81 8.47 -9.24
N GLY A 197 23.93 9.20 -9.93
CA GLY A 197 23.60 9.00 -11.35
C GLY A 197 22.47 8.00 -11.63
N PRO A 198 22.22 7.70 -12.93
CA PRO A 198 21.05 6.93 -13.40
C PRO A 198 20.93 5.51 -12.85
N VAL A 199 22.06 4.82 -12.67
CA VAL A 199 22.07 3.44 -12.16
C VAL A 199 21.65 3.39 -10.69
N TRP A 200 22.08 4.38 -9.90
CA TRP A 200 21.73 4.48 -8.49
C TRP A 200 20.24 4.75 -8.30
N ILE A 201 19.70 5.76 -8.99
CA ILE A 201 18.28 6.10 -8.88
C ILE A 201 17.38 4.95 -9.39
N GLY A 202 17.86 4.18 -10.37
CA GLY A 202 17.24 2.92 -10.81
C GLY A 202 17.21 1.85 -9.71
N ALA A 203 18.32 1.64 -9.00
CA ALA A 203 18.38 0.71 -7.86
C ALA A 203 17.46 1.14 -6.72
N VAL A 204 17.43 2.44 -6.41
CA VAL A 204 16.56 3.03 -5.38
C VAL A 204 15.08 2.90 -5.77
N LYS A 205 14.75 2.97 -7.07
CA LYS A 205 13.41 2.65 -7.57
C LYS A 205 13.05 1.18 -7.32
N MET A 206 13.99 0.24 -7.50
CA MET A 206 13.73 -1.19 -7.30
C MET A 206 13.46 -1.57 -5.84
N MET A 207 13.92 -0.79 -4.86
CA MET A 207 13.59 -0.98 -3.44
C MET A 207 12.07 -0.95 -3.20
N HIS A 208 11.32 -0.22 -4.05
CA HIS A 208 9.86 -0.18 -4.04
C HIS A 208 9.21 -1.57 -4.15
N ALA A 209 9.77 -2.45 -4.98
CA ALA A 209 9.24 -3.80 -5.17
C ALA A 209 9.27 -4.63 -3.87
N LEU A 210 10.20 -4.34 -2.96
CA LEU A 210 10.34 -5.03 -1.68
C LEU A 210 9.49 -4.39 -0.58
N GLU A 211 9.48 -3.06 -0.49
CA GLU A 211 8.89 -2.34 0.64
C GLU A 211 7.35 -2.33 0.63
N LYS A 212 6.71 -2.22 -0.55
CA LYS A 212 5.23 -2.23 -0.64
C LYS A 212 4.60 -3.53 -0.15
N PRO A 213 5.05 -4.72 -0.61
CA PRO A 213 4.56 -6.00 -0.08
C PRO A 213 4.80 -6.13 1.42
N LEU A 214 5.97 -5.67 1.89
CA LEU A 214 6.35 -5.78 3.28
C LEU A 214 5.43 -4.94 4.17
N ILE A 215 5.17 -3.67 3.84
CA ILE A 215 4.21 -2.83 4.59
C ILE A 215 2.82 -3.44 4.56
N LEU A 216 2.32 -3.83 3.38
CA LEU A 216 0.96 -4.33 3.24
C LEU A 216 0.71 -5.54 4.17
N VAL A 217 1.57 -6.56 4.06
CA VAL A 217 1.45 -7.78 4.88
C VAL A 217 1.66 -7.48 6.37
N SER A 218 2.59 -6.58 6.71
CA SER A 218 2.90 -6.24 8.09
C SER A 218 1.77 -5.46 8.77
N VAL A 219 1.14 -4.51 8.08
CA VAL A 219 -0.01 -3.75 8.59
C VAL A 219 -1.19 -4.71 8.84
N PHE A 220 -1.51 -5.58 7.88
CA PHE A 220 -2.61 -6.55 8.07
C PHE A 220 -2.37 -7.47 9.27
N LYS A 221 -1.16 -8.02 9.39
CA LYS A 221 -0.82 -8.89 10.53
C LYS A 221 -0.76 -8.14 11.85
N PHE A 222 -0.27 -6.90 11.85
CA PHE A 222 -0.25 -6.06 13.05
C PHE A 222 -1.67 -5.74 13.51
N ILE A 223 -2.58 -5.44 12.57
CA ILE A 223 -3.98 -5.19 12.89
C ILE A 223 -4.63 -6.46 13.46
N ALA A 224 -4.45 -7.60 12.80
CA ALA A 224 -5.01 -8.88 13.24
C ALA A 224 -4.50 -9.34 14.62
N ALA A 225 -3.25 -9.03 14.96
CA ALA A 225 -2.66 -9.42 16.24
C ALA A 225 -3.05 -8.50 17.42
N ASN A 226 -3.36 -7.23 17.15
CA ASN A 226 -3.57 -6.23 18.20
C ASN A 226 -5.03 -5.77 18.37
N PHE A 227 -5.89 -6.02 17.38
CA PHE A 227 -7.30 -5.63 17.40
C PHE A 227 -8.21 -6.84 17.22
N ASP A 228 -9.38 -6.79 17.84
CA ASP A 228 -10.39 -7.82 17.64
C ASP A 228 -10.82 -7.90 16.17
N HIS A 229 -11.15 -9.11 15.71
CA HIS A 229 -11.57 -9.36 14.33
C HIS A 229 -12.79 -8.51 13.91
N LYS A 230 -13.62 -8.10 14.88
CA LYS A 230 -14.79 -7.21 14.66
C LYS A 230 -14.39 -5.75 14.40
N LEU A 231 -13.25 -5.30 14.95
CA LEU A 231 -12.75 -3.92 14.84
C LEU A 231 -11.75 -3.74 13.70
N SER A 232 -11.11 -4.82 13.24
CA SER A 232 -10.02 -4.79 12.26
C SER A 232 -10.38 -4.08 10.94
N SER A 233 -11.59 -4.28 10.42
CA SER A 233 -12.05 -3.60 9.20
C SER A 233 -12.27 -2.09 9.41
N THR A 234 -12.75 -1.69 10.59
CA THR A 234 -12.94 -0.28 10.96
C THR A 234 -11.60 0.42 11.17
N VAL A 235 -10.63 -0.25 11.81
CA VAL A 235 -9.26 0.22 11.97
C VAL A 235 -8.64 0.52 10.61
N TYR A 236 -8.69 -0.44 9.70
CA TYR A 236 -8.11 -0.30 8.37
C TYR A 236 -8.74 0.87 7.59
N LEU A 237 -10.07 0.99 7.63
CA LEU A 237 -10.76 2.07 6.94
C LEU A 237 -10.45 3.45 7.54
N LEU A 238 -10.30 3.54 8.87
CA LEU A 238 -9.92 4.79 9.54
C LEU A 238 -8.46 5.16 9.24
N VAL A 239 -7.55 4.18 9.20
CA VAL A 239 -6.16 4.36 8.76
C VAL A 239 -6.12 4.90 7.33
N LEU A 240 -6.91 4.32 6.41
CA LEU A 240 -7.02 4.81 5.03
C LEU A 240 -7.62 6.22 4.95
N PHE A 241 -8.62 6.53 5.76
CA PHE A 241 -9.21 7.87 5.80
C PHE A 241 -8.21 8.93 6.25
N VAL A 242 -7.48 8.64 7.34
CA VAL A 242 -6.42 9.52 7.85
C VAL A 242 -5.30 9.66 6.84
N ALA A 243 -4.91 8.58 6.15
CA ALA A 243 -3.94 8.61 5.07
C ALA A 243 -4.37 9.57 3.93
N SER A 244 -5.63 9.48 3.48
CA SER A 244 -6.15 10.39 2.44
C SER A 244 -6.08 11.87 2.85
N ILE A 245 -6.42 12.20 4.09
CA ILE A 245 -6.30 13.58 4.61
C ILE A 245 -4.83 14.01 4.65
N ALA A 246 -3.94 13.14 5.13
CA ALA A 246 -2.51 13.42 5.20
C ALA A 246 -1.93 13.67 3.81
N THR A 247 -2.25 12.83 2.82
CA THR A 247 -1.87 13.05 1.43
C THR A 247 -2.37 14.40 0.91
N ALA A 248 -3.62 14.79 1.21
CA ALA A 248 -4.16 16.08 0.76
C ALA A 248 -3.40 17.29 1.35
N ILE A 249 -2.82 17.16 2.54
CA ILE A 249 -2.03 18.20 3.20
C ILE A 249 -0.57 18.16 2.77
N TYR A 250 0.01 16.95 2.67
CA TYR A 250 1.43 16.75 2.36
C TYR A 250 1.75 17.00 0.90
N SER A 251 0.86 16.67 -0.05
CA SER A 251 1.16 16.88 -1.47
C SER A 251 1.40 18.37 -1.82
N PRO A 252 0.56 19.35 -1.38
CA PRO A 252 0.85 20.77 -1.58
C PRO A 252 2.10 21.24 -0.84
N LEU A 253 2.30 20.78 0.40
CA LEU A 253 3.46 21.16 1.22
C LEU A 253 4.77 20.68 0.59
N ALA A 254 4.81 19.42 0.15
CA ALA A 254 5.95 18.85 -0.54
C ALA A 254 6.20 19.55 -1.88
N GLY A 255 5.13 19.87 -2.64
CA GLY A 255 5.24 20.67 -3.86
C GLY A 255 5.94 22.01 -3.62
N TYR A 256 5.51 22.76 -2.60
CA TYR A 256 6.14 24.02 -2.22
C TYR A 256 7.62 23.85 -1.82
N LEU A 257 7.95 22.76 -1.10
CA LEU A 257 9.35 22.46 -0.76
C LEU A 257 10.18 22.13 -2.00
N TYR A 258 9.65 21.34 -2.94
CA TYR A 258 10.33 21.02 -4.19
C TYR A 258 10.65 22.29 -5.01
N ASP A 259 9.74 23.26 -5.03
CA ASP A 259 9.93 24.52 -5.78
C ASP A 259 10.91 25.48 -5.08
N THR A 260 11.01 25.46 -3.75
CA THR A 260 11.81 26.44 -2.97
C THR A 260 13.22 25.96 -2.65
N ILE A 261 13.36 24.72 -2.19
CA ILE A 261 14.64 24.14 -1.75
C ILE A 261 15.13 23.02 -2.67
N GLY A 262 14.32 22.62 -3.67
CA GLY A 262 14.66 21.55 -4.60
C GLY A 262 14.36 20.15 -4.07
N PHE A 263 14.42 19.17 -4.97
CA PHE A 263 14.06 17.78 -4.68
C PHE A 263 15.00 17.10 -3.68
N ALA A 264 16.32 17.26 -3.83
CA ALA A 264 17.30 16.55 -3.00
C ALA A 264 17.18 16.94 -1.51
N ASP A 265 17.14 18.23 -1.20
CA ASP A 265 17.03 18.72 0.18
C ASP A 265 15.66 18.37 0.78
N THR A 266 14.59 18.46 -0.03
CA THR A 266 13.26 18.01 0.41
C THR A 266 13.27 16.53 0.76
N TYR A 267 13.92 15.68 -0.04
CA TYR A 267 14.03 14.25 0.25
C TYR A 267 14.85 13.97 1.52
N LEU A 268 15.92 14.72 1.78
CA LEU A 268 16.64 14.59 3.05
C LEU A 268 15.75 14.92 4.26
N ILE A 269 14.94 15.98 4.16
CA ILE A 269 14.00 16.37 5.22
C ILE A 269 12.92 15.30 5.41
N LEU A 270 12.25 14.89 4.33
CA LEU A 270 11.19 13.88 4.39
C LEU A 270 11.72 12.53 4.89
N GLY A 271 12.88 12.09 4.40
CA GLY A 271 13.52 10.86 4.82
C GLY A 271 14.03 10.90 6.26
N GLY A 272 14.51 12.06 6.71
CA GLY A 272 14.90 12.29 8.10
C GLY A 272 13.70 12.20 9.06
N ILE A 273 12.58 12.82 8.72
CA ILE A 273 11.34 12.74 9.50
C ILE A 273 10.81 11.30 9.52
N ALA A 274 10.70 10.65 8.37
CA ALA A 274 10.25 9.26 8.26
C ALA A 274 11.16 8.31 9.06
N GLY A 275 12.49 8.52 9.00
CA GLY A 275 13.47 7.76 9.76
C GLY A 275 13.32 7.95 11.26
N LEU A 276 13.18 9.19 11.72
CA LEU A 276 12.96 9.51 13.13
C LEU A 276 11.69 8.85 13.67
N PHE A 277 10.57 8.95 12.95
CA PHE A 277 9.31 8.32 13.38
C PHE A 277 9.35 6.79 13.28
N THR A 278 10.12 6.23 12.35
CA THR A 278 10.41 4.79 12.32
C THR A 278 11.18 4.36 13.57
N LEU A 279 12.18 5.13 14.01
CA LEU A 279 12.93 4.87 15.24
C LEU A 279 12.06 5.01 16.49
N ILE A 280 11.21 6.03 16.56
CA ILE A 280 10.22 6.20 17.65
C ILE A 280 9.28 4.99 17.71
N SER A 281 8.88 4.46 16.54
CA SER A 281 8.01 3.29 16.41
C SER A 281 8.63 2.00 16.97
N ILE A 282 9.96 1.93 17.11
CA ILE A 282 10.64 0.82 17.80
C ILE A 282 10.21 0.74 19.27
N PHE A 283 10.02 1.89 19.93
CA PHE A 283 9.69 1.95 21.35
C PHE A 283 8.18 1.97 21.60
N THR A 284 7.40 2.55 20.68
CA THR A 284 5.94 2.74 20.87
C THR A 284 5.09 1.56 20.40
N LEU A 285 5.47 0.86 19.32
CA LEU A 285 4.76 -0.33 18.88
C LEU A 285 5.06 -1.51 19.80
N LYS A 286 4.03 -2.24 20.24
CA LYS A 286 4.15 -3.44 21.06
C LYS A 286 3.81 -4.67 20.24
N ASP A 287 4.58 -5.73 20.45
CA ASP A 287 4.34 -7.03 19.85
C ASP A 287 3.51 -7.87 20.84
N LYS A 288 2.25 -8.14 20.53
CA LYS A 288 1.52 -9.24 21.18
C LYS A 288 1.94 -10.51 20.43
N ARG A 289 3.03 -11.14 20.87
CA ARG A 289 3.36 -12.49 20.40
C ARG A 289 2.18 -13.39 20.74
N GLU A 290 1.51 -13.94 19.73
CA GLU A 290 0.61 -15.07 19.94
C GLU A 290 1.41 -16.17 20.65
N PRO A 291 0.91 -16.71 21.78
CA PRO A 291 1.51 -17.92 22.34
C PRO A 291 1.32 -19.01 21.30
N LYS A 292 2.43 -19.51 20.77
CA LYS A 292 2.50 -20.68 19.91
C LYS A 292 1.61 -21.76 20.54
N LYS A 293 0.45 -22.09 19.95
CA LYS A 293 -0.32 -23.26 20.39
C LYS A 293 0.65 -24.43 20.36
N PRO A 294 0.88 -25.14 21.48
CA PRO A 294 1.70 -26.34 21.45
C PRO A 294 1.05 -27.26 20.42
N SER A 295 1.80 -27.62 19.39
CA SER A 295 1.41 -28.69 18.46
C SER A 295 0.98 -29.86 19.32
N ALA A 296 -0.30 -30.20 19.30
CA ALA A 296 -0.79 -31.41 19.94
C ALA A 296 0.05 -32.56 19.38
N ARG A 297 0.87 -33.17 20.23
CA ARG A 297 1.52 -34.44 19.90
C ARG A 297 0.41 -35.40 19.50
N PRO A 298 0.52 -36.15 18.40
CA PRO A 298 -0.30 -37.34 18.25
C PRO A 298 0.15 -38.29 19.37
N SER A 299 -0.69 -38.47 20.39
CA SER A 299 -0.50 -39.56 21.34
C SER A 299 -0.63 -40.87 20.55
N GLY A 300 0.46 -41.63 20.43
CA GLY A 300 0.41 -43.03 20.01
C GLY A 300 -0.52 -43.81 20.95
N ALA A 301 -1.36 -44.70 20.43
CA ALA A 301 -1.17 -46.17 20.38
C ALA A 301 -2.54 -46.74 20.85
N VAL A 302 -3.13 -47.86 20.44
CA VAL A 302 -2.88 -49.00 19.57
C VAL A 302 -4.24 -49.75 19.53
N THR A 303 -4.65 -50.29 18.39
CA THR A 303 -5.38 -51.58 18.35
C THR A 303 -5.17 -52.23 16.99
N PRO A 304 -4.56 -53.44 16.90
CA PRO A 304 -4.72 -54.30 15.73
C PRO A 304 -6.07 -55.01 15.82
N ALA A 305 -6.73 -55.13 14.68
CA ALA A 305 -7.90 -55.98 14.52
C ALA A 305 -7.48 -57.44 14.29
N GLN A 306 -8.23 -58.35 14.93
CA GLN A 306 -8.35 -59.80 14.70
C GLN A 306 -7.17 -60.70 15.11
#